data_AF-A0A968JHW8-F1
#
_entry.id   AF-A0A968JHW8-F1
#
_cell.length_a   1.000
_cell.length_b   1.000
_cell.length_c   1.000
_cell.angle_alpha   90.00
_cell.angle_beta   90.00
_cell.angle_gamma   90.00
#
_symmetry.space_group_name_H-M   'P 1'
#
loop_
_entity.id
_entity.type
_entity.pdbx_description
1 polymer ?
#
loop_
_entity_poly.entity_id
_entity_poly.type
_entity_poly.pdbx_seq_one_letter_code
_entity_poly.pdbx_strand_id
1 'polypeptide(L)'
;MTLRPVQRVLLLFALFALVAAFGLPSKLARAAAPTLWLPTPVGETWWVAQGFYCGTHTGGLARALDLAKVDGSTYGAPVRAAADGELFVWDGRSGTVILSHGDGYYTEYTHLEGPVSTTRGTRFKQGDVIGYVGYIGTGGFPHLHFVFFRADGPYASNRRGLELDFADGYSFHDTSGCNQHYGTEVIAQGPDTTPPTISFTSPLAVDAWACENQRIEFTIEDTHLVHGFSQAFNEDPAGDAPAFEARSGYVELDWAGEGQHTLHVRAWDTEGHQAYATYGPVGYDSAAPTFDLPATLPSITYTAYSNLRLRWPAASDGDGAGVRGYRLYLGTDSDGTDDWFSADTTVSVGGLDPGRYLLRGQAVAEACEDSAWVTLQELVVVDPSELTTAIPQATATREPTATATPEATATSEATATPEATATLTATAAITVTATRTPTAVDPRSAPLAP
;
A
#
# COMPACT_ATOMS: atom_id res chain seq x y z
N MET A 1 12.96 -37.78 -49.98
CA MET A 1 11.84 -38.65 -50.41
C MET A 1 10.85 -37.83 -51.20
N THR A 2 10.73 -38.07 -52.51
CA THR A 2 9.81 -37.35 -53.41
C THR A 2 8.44 -38.04 -53.38
N LEU A 3 7.43 -37.34 -52.86
CA LEU A 3 6.03 -37.83 -52.83
C LEU A 3 5.52 -38.10 -54.25
N ARG A 4 4.86 -39.26 -54.45
CA ARG A 4 4.31 -39.69 -55.73
C ARG A 4 3.14 -38.79 -56.14
N PRO A 5 2.87 -38.60 -57.45
CA PRO A 5 1.87 -37.64 -57.95
C PRO A 5 0.47 -37.80 -57.34
N VAL A 6 0.03 -39.03 -57.04
CA VAL A 6 -1.27 -39.30 -56.40
C VAL A 6 -1.34 -38.79 -54.96
N GLN A 7 -0.22 -38.79 -54.23
CA GLN A 7 -0.16 -38.26 -52.86
C GLN A 7 -0.23 -36.73 -52.84
N ARG A 8 0.25 -36.06 -53.90
CA ARG A 8 0.12 -34.60 -54.05
C ARG A 8 -1.32 -34.15 -54.31
N VAL A 9 -2.08 -34.93 -55.09
CA VAL A 9 -3.49 -34.65 -55.38
C VAL A 9 -4.37 -34.85 -54.15
N LEU A 10 -4.11 -35.90 -53.36
CA LEU A 10 -4.82 -36.14 -52.10
C LEU A 10 -4.50 -35.08 -51.03
N LEU A 11 -3.26 -34.59 -50.96
CA LEU A 11 -2.88 -33.48 -50.08
C LEU A 11 -3.57 -32.17 -50.48
N LEU A 12 -3.70 -31.88 -51.78
CA LEU A 12 -4.40 -30.68 -52.27
C LEU A 12 -5.91 -30.76 -52.00
N PHE A 13 -6.54 -31.93 -52.14
CA PHE A 13 -7.94 -32.12 -51.78
C PHE A 13 -8.18 -32.03 -50.27
N ALA A 14 -7.27 -32.58 -49.44
CA ALA A 14 -7.34 -32.45 -47.99
C ALA A 14 -7.15 -30.99 -47.54
N LEU A 15 -6.25 -30.23 -48.19
CA LEU A 15 -6.04 -28.81 -47.92
C LEU A 15 -7.26 -27.96 -48.33
N PHE A 16 -7.89 -28.28 -49.47
CA PHE A 16 -9.08 -27.56 -49.94
C PHE A 16 -10.32 -27.86 -49.07
N ALA A 17 -10.46 -29.10 -48.60
CA ALA A 17 -11.49 -29.47 -47.63
C ALA A 17 -11.27 -28.82 -46.25
N LEU A 18 -10.01 -28.62 -45.83
CA LEU A 18 -9.69 -27.90 -44.59
C LEU A 18 -10.03 -26.40 -44.68
N VAL A 19 -9.81 -25.77 -45.84
CA VAL A 19 -10.16 -24.36 -46.06
C VAL A 19 -11.68 -24.16 -46.17
N ALA A 20 -12.41 -25.11 -46.75
CA ALA A 20 -13.87 -25.07 -46.83
C ALA A 20 -14.56 -25.30 -45.47
N ALA A 21 -13.91 -26.00 -44.53
CA ALA A 21 -14.45 -26.26 -43.19
C ALA A 21 -14.24 -25.11 -42.19
N PHE A 22 -13.32 -24.16 -42.47
CA PHE A 22 -12.98 -23.05 -41.57
C PHE A 22 -13.42 -21.66 -42.08
N GLY A 23 -14.21 -21.59 -43.15
CA GLY A 23 -14.50 -20.36 -43.88
C GLY A 23 -15.95 -19.87 -43.89
N LEU A 24 -16.83 -20.38 -43.02
CA LEU A 24 -18.11 -19.68 -42.80
C LEU A 24 -17.80 -18.51 -41.85
N PRO A 25 -18.00 -17.24 -42.26
CA PRO A 25 -17.94 -16.15 -41.31
C PRO A 25 -18.97 -16.46 -40.24
N SER A 26 -18.49 -16.77 -39.03
CA SER A 26 -19.30 -16.76 -37.83
C SER A 26 -20.10 -15.46 -37.90
N LYS A 27 -21.43 -15.55 -38.02
CA LYS A 27 -22.30 -14.39 -37.82
C LYS A 27 -21.83 -13.80 -36.50
N LEU A 28 -21.15 -12.66 -36.54
CA LEU A 28 -20.69 -11.96 -35.35
C LEU A 28 -21.92 -11.90 -34.44
N ALA A 29 -21.82 -12.52 -33.27
CA ALA A 29 -22.88 -12.44 -32.27
C ALA A 29 -23.14 -10.95 -32.07
N ARG A 30 -24.38 -10.52 -32.31
CA ARG A 30 -24.75 -9.13 -32.15
C ARG A 30 -24.55 -8.77 -30.69
N ALA A 31 -23.77 -7.73 -30.39
CA ALA A 31 -23.57 -7.30 -29.02
C ALA A 31 -24.91 -6.96 -28.38
N ALA A 32 -25.02 -7.27 -27.09
CA ALA A 32 -26.15 -6.85 -26.28
C ALA A 32 -26.25 -5.31 -26.27
N ALA A 33 -27.44 -4.79 -25.98
CA ALA A 33 -27.57 -3.36 -25.71
C ALA A 33 -26.67 -2.99 -24.51
N PRO A 34 -26.03 -1.80 -24.53
CA PRO A 34 -25.27 -1.34 -23.38
C PRO A 34 -26.18 -1.14 -22.16
N THR A 35 -25.63 -1.37 -20.97
CA THR A 35 -26.25 -0.94 -19.71
C THR A 35 -26.19 0.58 -19.63
N LEU A 36 -27.32 1.23 -19.40
CA LEU A 36 -27.40 2.69 -19.29
C LEU A 36 -27.33 3.12 -17.83
N TRP A 37 -26.73 4.29 -17.60
CA TRP A 37 -26.81 5.05 -16.37
C TRP A 37 -27.41 6.43 -16.67
N LEU A 38 -28.02 7.05 -15.67
CA LEU A 38 -28.62 8.38 -15.82
C LEU A 38 -27.57 9.38 -16.32
N PRO A 39 -27.87 10.17 -17.37
CA PRO A 39 -26.91 11.07 -18.00
C PRO A 39 -26.74 12.40 -17.24
N THR A 40 -27.08 12.41 -15.95
CA THR A 40 -27.09 13.60 -15.08
C THR A 40 -25.96 13.51 -14.04
N PRO A 41 -25.61 14.61 -13.36
CA PRO A 41 -24.66 14.58 -12.25
C PRO A 41 -25.09 13.63 -11.12
N VAL A 42 -24.14 12.91 -10.55
CA VAL A 42 -24.35 11.99 -9.43
C VAL A 42 -24.82 12.75 -8.19
N GLY A 43 -25.81 12.20 -7.49
CA GLY A 43 -26.33 12.73 -6.23
C GLY A 43 -27.20 13.98 -6.37
N GLU A 44 -27.42 14.50 -7.58
CA GLU A 44 -28.35 15.60 -7.82
C GLU A 44 -29.73 15.10 -8.21
N THR A 45 -30.78 15.73 -7.69
CA THR A 45 -32.16 15.44 -8.06
C THR A 45 -32.55 16.15 -9.35
N TRP A 46 -32.97 15.37 -10.33
CA TRP A 46 -33.53 15.81 -11.60
C TRP A 46 -34.96 15.30 -11.72
N TRP A 47 -35.76 15.89 -12.59
CA TRP A 47 -37.11 15.45 -12.85
C TRP A 47 -37.43 15.41 -14.34
N VAL A 48 -38.37 14.55 -14.71
CA VAL A 48 -38.87 14.43 -16.09
C VAL A 48 -39.84 15.57 -16.38
N ALA A 49 -39.35 16.60 -17.06
CA ALA A 49 -40.11 17.77 -17.46
C ALA A 49 -41.02 17.53 -18.67
N GLN A 50 -40.62 16.62 -19.55
CA GLN A 50 -41.46 16.05 -20.59
C GLN A 50 -41.03 14.61 -20.81
N GLY A 51 -41.99 13.69 -20.84
CA GLY A 51 -41.71 12.27 -21.07
C GLY A 51 -42.32 11.74 -22.36
N PHE A 52 -42.59 10.45 -22.43
CA PHE A 52 -42.80 9.81 -23.73
C PHE A 52 -44.06 10.31 -24.47
N TYR A 53 -43.98 10.29 -25.80
CA TYR A 53 -45.10 10.48 -26.74
C TYR A 53 -45.87 11.81 -26.59
N CYS A 54 -45.22 12.90 -26.17
CA CYS A 54 -45.85 14.21 -26.02
C CYS A 54 -45.00 15.36 -26.53
N GLY A 55 -45.67 16.44 -26.94
CA GLY A 55 -45.00 17.69 -27.33
C GLY A 55 -44.01 17.46 -28.47
N THR A 56 -42.71 17.66 -28.18
CA THR A 56 -41.61 17.44 -29.13
C THR A 56 -41.23 15.96 -29.31
N HIS A 57 -41.68 15.07 -28.41
CA HIS A 57 -41.37 13.64 -28.42
C HIS A 57 -42.33 12.88 -29.34
N THR A 58 -42.06 12.93 -30.65
CA THR A 58 -42.93 12.33 -31.66
C THR A 58 -42.18 11.40 -32.60
N GLY A 59 -42.91 10.60 -33.37
CA GLY A 59 -42.36 9.71 -34.39
C GLY A 59 -41.47 8.60 -33.83
N GLY A 60 -40.41 8.25 -34.57
CA GLY A 60 -39.53 7.12 -34.24
C GLY A 60 -38.75 7.28 -32.94
N LEU A 61 -38.62 8.50 -32.41
CA LEU A 61 -37.86 8.82 -31.19
C LEU A 61 -38.74 9.29 -30.03
N ALA A 62 -40.04 8.98 -30.07
CA ALA A 62 -40.99 9.45 -29.06
C ALA A 62 -40.71 8.93 -27.63
N ARG A 63 -39.81 7.96 -27.47
CA ARG A 63 -39.31 7.46 -26.18
C ARG A 63 -38.10 8.28 -25.72
N ALA A 64 -38.36 9.56 -25.49
CA ALA A 64 -37.38 10.55 -25.08
C ALA A 64 -37.74 11.13 -23.72
N LEU A 65 -36.73 11.59 -22.96
CA LEU A 65 -36.92 12.33 -21.72
C LEU A 65 -36.30 13.71 -21.83
N ASP A 66 -37.06 14.72 -21.43
CA ASP A 66 -36.52 16.05 -21.13
C ASP A 66 -36.31 16.13 -19.62
N LEU A 67 -35.04 16.15 -19.21
CA LEU A 67 -34.61 16.14 -17.81
C LEU A 67 -34.17 17.53 -17.37
N ALA A 68 -34.63 17.97 -16.20
CA ALA A 68 -34.25 19.25 -15.61
C ALA A 68 -33.92 19.10 -14.12
N LYS A 69 -33.05 19.96 -13.58
CA LYS A 69 -32.75 19.97 -12.14
C LYS A 69 -34.01 20.35 -11.37
N VAL A 70 -34.24 19.68 -10.24
CA VAL A 70 -35.28 20.09 -9.27
C VAL A 70 -34.83 21.36 -8.57
N ASP A 71 -33.57 21.38 -8.11
CA ASP A 71 -32.97 22.50 -7.38
C ASP A 71 -31.92 23.23 -8.21
N GLY A 72 -32.05 24.55 -8.28
CA GLY A 72 -31.08 25.43 -8.95
C GLY A 72 -31.27 25.50 -10.47
N SER A 73 -30.23 25.99 -11.15
CA SER A 73 -30.25 26.18 -12.61
C SER A 73 -29.81 24.91 -13.33
N THR A 74 -30.63 24.42 -14.27
CA THR A 74 -30.20 23.36 -15.20
C THR A 74 -29.18 23.87 -16.23
N TYR A 75 -29.20 25.16 -16.57
CA TYR A 75 -28.20 25.74 -17.48
C TYR A 75 -26.79 25.58 -16.93
N GLY A 76 -25.86 25.12 -17.77
CA GLY A 76 -24.48 24.82 -17.42
C GLY A 76 -24.29 23.51 -16.64
N ALA A 77 -25.36 22.76 -16.35
CA ALA A 77 -25.22 21.48 -15.66
C ALA A 77 -24.47 20.47 -16.55
N PRO A 78 -23.49 19.73 -16.02
CA PRO A 78 -22.73 18.76 -16.81
C PRO A 78 -23.61 17.56 -17.17
N VAL A 79 -23.53 17.15 -18.43
CA VAL A 79 -24.20 15.96 -18.98
C VAL A 79 -23.18 14.85 -19.11
N ARG A 80 -23.55 13.64 -18.68
CA ARG A 80 -22.67 12.48 -18.64
C ARG A 80 -23.03 11.46 -19.72
N ALA A 81 -22.02 10.73 -20.20
CA ALA A 81 -22.22 9.60 -21.08
C ALA A 81 -23.00 8.50 -20.33
N ALA A 82 -24.19 8.16 -20.82
CA ALA A 82 -25.04 7.13 -20.22
C ALA A 82 -24.43 5.72 -20.36
N ALA A 83 -23.50 5.50 -21.30
CA ALA A 83 -22.76 4.26 -21.50
C ALA A 83 -21.45 4.53 -22.26
N ASP A 84 -20.51 3.58 -22.21
CA ASP A 84 -19.28 3.59 -23.03
C ASP A 84 -19.61 3.81 -24.51
N GLY A 85 -18.98 4.79 -25.15
CA GLY A 85 -19.29 5.11 -26.54
C GLY A 85 -18.27 6.00 -27.23
N GLU A 86 -18.40 6.08 -28.54
CA GLU A 86 -17.59 6.96 -29.39
C GLU A 86 -18.45 8.13 -29.90
N LEU A 87 -17.93 9.35 -29.78
CA LEU A 87 -18.54 10.55 -30.34
C LEU A 87 -18.71 10.38 -31.84
N PHE A 88 -19.95 10.31 -32.30
CA PHE A 88 -20.25 10.17 -33.72
C PHE A 88 -20.68 11.50 -34.33
N VAL A 89 -21.50 12.26 -33.60
CA VAL A 89 -22.06 13.54 -34.04
C VAL A 89 -21.87 14.60 -32.97
N TRP A 90 -21.43 15.78 -33.40
CA TRP A 90 -21.74 17.05 -32.76
C TRP A 90 -22.47 17.95 -33.76
N ASP A 91 -23.69 18.35 -33.45
CA ASP A 91 -24.47 19.34 -34.21
C ASP A 91 -24.68 20.60 -33.38
N GLY A 92 -23.87 21.62 -33.63
CA GLY A 92 -23.94 22.90 -32.94
C GLY A 92 -25.19 23.73 -33.26
N ARG A 93 -26.03 23.36 -34.24
CA ARG A 93 -27.30 24.05 -34.51
C ARG A 93 -28.39 23.69 -33.51
N SER A 94 -28.36 22.43 -33.04
CA SER A 94 -29.31 21.87 -32.09
C SER A 94 -28.70 21.63 -30.70
N GLY A 95 -27.38 21.76 -30.58
CA GLY A 95 -26.67 21.42 -29.36
C GLY A 95 -26.65 19.91 -29.13
N THR A 96 -26.54 19.12 -30.19
CA THR A 96 -26.72 17.66 -30.11
C THR A 96 -25.40 16.91 -30.16
N VAL A 97 -25.17 16.07 -29.16
CA VAL A 97 -24.15 15.02 -29.14
C VAL A 97 -24.82 13.67 -29.39
N ILE A 98 -24.29 12.86 -30.31
CA ILE A 98 -24.69 11.46 -30.47
C ILE A 98 -23.48 10.57 -30.25
N LEU A 99 -23.59 9.65 -29.28
CA LEU A 99 -22.59 8.62 -29.04
C LEU A 99 -23.03 7.31 -29.70
N SER A 100 -22.08 6.63 -30.33
CA SER A 100 -22.24 5.28 -30.89
C SER A 100 -21.73 4.26 -29.88
N HIS A 101 -22.56 3.25 -29.58
CA HIS A 101 -22.23 2.16 -28.65
C HIS A 101 -21.94 0.82 -29.36
N GLY A 102 -21.92 0.84 -30.70
CA GLY A 102 -21.79 -0.37 -31.51
C GLY A 102 -23.14 -1.00 -31.86
N ASP A 103 -23.15 -1.91 -32.85
CA ASP A 103 -24.31 -2.69 -33.29
C ASP A 103 -25.61 -1.92 -33.60
N GLY A 104 -25.45 -0.64 -33.94
CA GLY A 104 -26.53 0.29 -34.28
C GLY A 104 -27.21 0.92 -33.07
N TYR A 105 -26.65 0.80 -31.87
CA TYR A 105 -27.12 1.47 -30.66
C TYR A 105 -26.48 2.86 -30.52
N TYR A 106 -27.31 3.84 -30.17
CA TYR A 106 -26.91 5.22 -30.02
C TYR A 106 -27.62 5.88 -28.84
N THR A 107 -26.92 6.78 -28.16
CA THR A 107 -27.54 7.76 -27.26
C THR A 107 -27.42 9.15 -27.87
N GLU A 108 -28.51 9.92 -27.79
CA GLU A 108 -28.59 11.31 -28.22
C GLU A 108 -28.82 12.21 -27.00
N TYR A 109 -28.04 13.28 -26.93
CA TYR A 109 -28.05 14.29 -25.88
C TYR A 109 -28.18 15.64 -26.58
N THR A 110 -29.35 16.24 -26.50
CA THR A 110 -29.68 17.48 -27.21
C THR A 110 -29.84 18.63 -26.22
N HIS A 111 -29.81 19.85 -26.74
CA HIS A 111 -29.91 21.10 -26.00
C HIS A 111 -28.66 21.51 -25.22
N LEU A 112 -27.49 20.99 -25.62
CA LEU A 112 -26.21 21.35 -25.00
C LEU A 112 -25.71 22.71 -25.50
N GLU A 113 -25.11 23.52 -24.62
CA GLU A 113 -24.42 24.75 -25.02
C GLU A 113 -23.07 24.49 -25.67
N GLY A 114 -22.44 23.35 -25.34
CA GLY A 114 -21.20 22.91 -25.94
C GLY A 114 -20.79 21.53 -25.42
N PRO A 115 -20.11 20.73 -26.26
CA PRO A 115 -19.56 19.46 -25.86
C PRO A 115 -18.14 19.66 -25.31
N VAL A 116 -17.62 18.67 -24.59
CA VAL A 116 -16.19 18.68 -24.17
C VAL A 116 -15.25 18.31 -25.33
N SER A 117 -15.76 17.65 -26.37
CA SER A 117 -15.04 17.34 -27.61
C SER A 117 -15.96 17.47 -28.82
N THR A 118 -15.42 17.93 -29.93
CA THR A 118 -16.08 17.94 -31.24
C THR A 118 -15.45 16.95 -32.22
N THR A 119 -14.41 16.22 -31.78
CA THR A 119 -13.67 15.29 -32.63
C THR A 119 -14.41 13.95 -32.73
N ARG A 120 -14.93 13.65 -33.91
CA ARG A 120 -15.54 12.33 -34.18
C ARG A 120 -14.55 11.20 -33.88
N GLY A 121 -15.03 10.17 -33.19
CA GLY A 121 -14.24 9.03 -32.73
C GLY A 121 -13.64 9.21 -31.34
N THR A 122 -13.79 10.38 -30.69
CA THR A 122 -13.44 10.53 -29.26
C THR A 122 -14.20 9.49 -28.44
N ARG A 123 -13.48 8.69 -27.66
CA ARG A 123 -14.06 7.71 -26.75
C ARG A 123 -14.42 8.36 -25.43
N PHE A 124 -15.60 8.06 -24.94
CA PHE A 124 -16.08 8.40 -23.62
C PHE A 124 -16.42 7.11 -22.87
N LYS A 125 -16.00 7.05 -21.62
CA LYS A 125 -16.44 6.06 -20.67
C LYS A 125 -17.78 6.47 -20.08
N GLN A 126 -18.57 5.48 -19.70
CA GLN A 126 -19.77 5.70 -18.90
C GLN A 126 -19.47 6.61 -17.71
N GLY A 127 -20.30 7.64 -17.53
CA GLY A 127 -20.11 8.66 -16.50
C GLY A 127 -19.20 9.84 -16.88
N ASP A 128 -18.42 9.76 -17.96
CA ASP A 128 -17.62 10.90 -18.44
C ASP A 128 -18.51 12.09 -18.77
N VAL A 129 -18.07 13.31 -18.46
CA VAL A 129 -18.77 14.53 -18.89
C VAL A 129 -18.58 14.70 -20.40
N ILE A 130 -19.68 14.82 -21.13
CA ILE A 130 -19.69 14.94 -22.61
C ILE A 130 -20.05 16.34 -23.10
N GLY A 131 -20.66 17.15 -22.24
CA GLY A 131 -21.05 18.53 -22.53
C GLY A 131 -21.84 19.13 -21.38
N TYR A 132 -22.43 20.30 -21.63
CA TYR A 132 -23.17 21.06 -20.63
C TYR A 132 -24.53 21.48 -21.17
N VAL A 133 -25.57 21.39 -20.34
CA VAL A 133 -26.93 21.81 -20.72
C VAL A 133 -26.94 23.30 -21.08
N GLY A 134 -27.63 23.64 -22.16
CA GLY A 134 -27.68 24.98 -22.71
C GLY A 134 -29.07 25.43 -23.15
N TYR A 135 -29.07 26.47 -23.98
CA TYR A 135 -30.26 27.02 -24.64
C TYR A 135 -30.32 26.72 -26.14
N ILE A 136 -29.34 25.98 -26.69
CA ILE A 136 -29.28 25.73 -28.13
C ILE A 136 -30.41 24.79 -28.55
N GLY A 137 -31.25 25.23 -29.49
CA GLY A 137 -32.38 24.44 -29.99
C GLY A 137 -33.52 24.24 -28.98
N THR A 138 -33.42 24.73 -27.74
CA THR A 138 -34.51 24.64 -26.76
C THR A 138 -35.59 25.64 -27.14
N GLY A 139 -36.84 25.18 -27.29
CA GLY A 139 -37.99 26.06 -27.51
C GLY A 139 -38.54 26.70 -26.23
N GLY A 140 -37.81 26.64 -25.11
CA GLY A 140 -38.31 26.97 -23.78
C GLY A 140 -37.20 27.24 -22.77
N PHE A 141 -37.12 26.43 -21.72
CA PHE A 141 -36.14 26.56 -20.64
C PHE A 141 -35.01 25.52 -20.79
N PRO A 142 -33.85 25.70 -20.14
CA PRO A 142 -32.72 24.75 -20.21
C PRO A 142 -33.08 23.39 -19.61
N HIS A 143 -32.94 22.35 -20.42
CA HIS A 143 -33.13 20.95 -20.05
C HIS A 143 -32.24 20.07 -20.92
N LEU A 144 -32.00 18.84 -20.48
CA LEU A 144 -31.36 17.81 -21.28
C LEU A 144 -32.44 17.00 -22.00
N HIS A 145 -32.45 17.00 -23.32
CA HIS A 145 -33.23 16.03 -24.09
C HIS A 145 -32.39 14.77 -24.33
N PHE A 146 -32.86 13.61 -23.84
CA PHE A 146 -32.15 12.35 -23.89
C PHE A 146 -32.95 11.25 -24.60
N VAL A 147 -32.28 10.53 -25.50
CA VAL A 147 -32.86 9.37 -26.21
C VAL A 147 -31.84 8.24 -26.33
N PHE A 148 -32.27 7.01 -26.05
CA PHE A 148 -31.58 5.80 -26.47
C PHE A 148 -32.30 5.18 -27.65
N PHE A 149 -31.62 4.93 -28.77
CA PHE A 149 -32.25 4.45 -29.98
C PHE A 149 -31.38 3.46 -30.76
N ARG A 150 -32.04 2.73 -31.66
CA ARG A 150 -31.40 1.87 -32.65
C ARG A 150 -31.67 2.35 -34.06
N ALA A 151 -30.65 2.29 -34.92
CA ALA A 151 -30.74 2.69 -36.31
C ALA A 151 -29.61 2.07 -37.17
N ASP A 152 -29.71 2.17 -38.50
CA ASP A 152 -28.58 1.85 -39.40
C ASP A 152 -27.50 2.94 -39.39
N GLY A 153 -27.81 4.10 -38.82
CA GLY A 153 -26.91 5.23 -38.62
C GLY A 153 -27.62 6.35 -37.83
N PRO A 154 -26.88 7.34 -37.30
CA PRO A 154 -27.42 8.35 -36.38
C PRO A 154 -28.45 9.30 -37.02
N TYR A 155 -28.45 9.41 -38.36
CA TYR A 155 -29.41 10.22 -39.13
C TYR A 155 -30.28 9.38 -40.06
N ALA A 156 -30.27 8.05 -39.90
CA ALA A 156 -31.10 7.20 -40.74
C ALA A 156 -32.59 7.46 -40.48
N SER A 157 -33.43 7.24 -41.49
CA SER A 157 -34.88 7.41 -41.33
C SER A 157 -35.52 6.32 -40.46
N ASN A 158 -34.82 5.21 -40.22
CA ASN A 158 -35.30 4.07 -39.43
C ASN A 158 -34.93 4.15 -37.94
N ARG A 159 -34.63 5.34 -37.42
CA ARG A 159 -34.36 5.55 -36.00
C ARG A 159 -35.56 5.13 -35.16
N ARG A 160 -35.31 4.24 -34.19
CA ARG A 160 -36.30 3.73 -33.25
C ARG A 160 -35.82 3.88 -31.82
N GLY A 161 -36.46 4.75 -31.06
CA GLY A 161 -36.29 4.90 -29.62
C GLY A 161 -36.61 3.59 -28.90
N LEU A 162 -35.77 3.25 -27.95
CA LEU A 162 -35.89 2.07 -27.11
C LEU A 162 -36.49 2.47 -25.75
N GLU A 163 -36.84 1.48 -24.94
CA GLU A 163 -37.18 1.76 -23.53
C GLU A 163 -35.91 2.17 -22.78
N LEU A 164 -36.08 2.93 -21.70
CA LEU A 164 -34.97 3.45 -20.92
C LEU A 164 -34.94 2.71 -19.59
N ASP A 165 -34.00 1.78 -19.47
CA ASP A 165 -33.71 1.04 -18.25
C ASP A 165 -32.32 1.45 -17.76
N PHE A 166 -32.28 2.14 -16.62
CA PHE A 166 -31.06 2.65 -16.01
C PHE A 166 -30.63 1.75 -14.84
N ALA A 167 -29.33 1.48 -14.75
CA ALA A 167 -28.71 0.74 -13.65
C ALA A 167 -28.92 1.42 -12.29
N ASP A 168 -29.20 2.73 -12.30
CA ASP A 168 -29.61 3.52 -11.13
C ASP A 168 -30.97 3.09 -10.52
N GLY A 169 -31.65 2.09 -11.11
CA GLY A 169 -32.92 1.55 -10.61
C GLY A 169 -34.18 2.20 -11.21
N TYR A 170 -34.04 2.96 -12.30
CA TYR A 170 -35.16 3.62 -12.97
C TYR A 170 -35.47 2.95 -14.31
N SER A 171 -36.70 2.48 -14.47
CA SER A 171 -37.19 1.88 -15.71
C SER A 171 -38.40 2.65 -16.25
N PHE A 172 -38.28 3.14 -17.48
CA PHE A 172 -39.29 3.92 -18.17
C PHE A 172 -39.85 3.11 -19.36
N HIS A 173 -40.98 2.44 -19.12
CA HIS A 173 -41.69 1.64 -20.12
C HIS A 173 -42.84 2.42 -20.77
N ASP A 174 -43.32 1.96 -21.93
CA ASP A 174 -44.51 2.54 -22.54
C ASP A 174 -45.76 2.23 -21.71
N THR A 175 -46.38 3.26 -21.15
CA THR A 175 -47.59 3.17 -20.31
C THR A 175 -48.87 3.57 -21.05
N SER A 176 -48.78 3.84 -22.36
CA SER A 176 -49.81 4.45 -23.21
C SER A 176 -50.19 5.89 -22.80
N GLY A 177 -50.51 6.73 -23.80
CA GLY A 177 -50.89 8.14 -23.58
C GLY A 177 -49.74 9.14 -23.76
N CYS A 178 -50.06 10.43 -23.55
CA CYS A 178 -49.14 11.56 -23.70
C CYS A 178 -48.46 11.87 -22.37
N ASN A 179 -47.19 12.26 -22.44
CA ASN A 179 -46.37 12.78 -21.35
C ASN A 179 -46.14 11.76 -20.24
N GLN A 180 -45.91 10.51 -20.66
CA GLN A 180 -45.67 9.41 -19.74
C GLN A 180 -44.45 9.72 -18.87
N HIS A 181 -44.48 9.33 -17.60
CA HIS A 181 -43.38 9.55 -16.64
C HIS A 181 -43.10 11.02 -16.26
N TYR A 182 -43.94 11.96 -16.68
CA TYR A 182 -43.84 13.35 -16.25
C TYR A 182 -43.87 13.48 -14.73
N GLY A 183 -43.00 14.33 -14.18
CA GLY A 183 -42.91 14.58 -12.74
C GLY A 183 -42.13 13.52 -11.96
N THR A 184 -41.65 12.45 -12.60
CA THR A 184 -40.76 11.48 -11.96
C THR A 184 -39.45 12.17 -11.61
N GLU A 185 -39.09 12.14 -10.33
CA GLU A 185 -37.76 12.55 -9.85
C GLU A 185 -36.78 11.37 -9.97
N VAL A 186 -35.57 11.68 -10.40
CA VAL A 186 -34.48 10.74 -10.60
C VAL A 186 -33.20 11.29 -9.98
N ILE A 187 -32.38 10.39 -9.44
CA ILE A 187 -31.07 10.71 -8.86
C ILE A 187 -30.07 9.71 -9.44
N ALA A 188 -29.12 10.20 -10.23
CA ALA A 188 -28.00 9.38 -10.69
C ALA A 188 -27.17 8.94 -9.49
N GLN A 189 -26.96 7.64 -9.35
CA GLN A 189 -26.04 7.06 -8.37
C GLN A 189 -24.62 7.04 -8.94
N GLY A 190 -24.47 6.97 -10.28
CA GLY A 190 -23.17 6.83 -10.95
C GLY A 190 -22.49 5.48 -10.67
N PRO A 191 -21.57 5.01 -11.54
CA PRO A 191 -20.86 3.77 -11.27
C PRO A 191 -20.28 3.83 -9.87
N ASP A 192 -20.57 2.84 -9.05
CA ASP A 192 -20.12 2.85 -7.67
C ASP A 192 -18.59 2.67 -7.69
N THR A 193 -17.86 3.75 -7.40
CA THR A 193 -16.40 3.76 -7.38
C THR A 193 -15.83 3.45 -6.01
N THR A 194 -16.68 3.02 -5.07
CA THR A 194 -16.28 2.74 -3.70
C THR A 194 -15.38 1.50 -3.73
N PRO A 195 -14.10 1.61 -3.33
CA PRO A 195 -13.25 0.44 -3.25
C PRO A 195 -13.66 -0.44 -2.05
N PRO A 196 -13.23 -1.70 -2.02
CA PRO A 196 -13.50 -2.58 -0.90
C PRO A 196 -12.92 -2.04 0.41
N THR A 197 -13.49 -2.47 1.53
CA THR A 197 -12.99 -2.17 2.87
C THR A 197 -12.35 -3.41 3.46
N ILE A 198 -11.10 -3.30 3.91
CA ILE A 198 -10.35 -4.37 4.56
C ILE A 198 -10.31 -4.11 6.07
N SER A 199 -10.73 -5.10 6.87
CA SER A 199 -10.70 -5.03 8.32
C SER A 199 -9.88 -6.17 8.90
N PHE A 200 -8.93 -5.86 9.80
CA PHE A 200 -8.07 -6.85 10.44
C PHE A 200 -8.58 -7.24 11.83
N THR A 201 -8.39 -8.51 12.20
CA THR A 201 -8.62 -9.04 13.55
C THR A 201 -7.39 -9.84 13.97
N SER A 202 -6.79 -9.49 15.10
CA SER A 202 -5.58 -10.15 15.61
C SER A 202 -5.56 -10.11 17.14
N PRO A 203 -5.07 -11.18 17.81
CA PRO A 203 -4.81 -11.17 19.23
C PRO A 203 -3.55 -10.36 19.60
N LEU A 204 -2.63 -10.18 18.65
CA LEU A 204 -1.40 -9.41 18.83
C LEU A 204 -1.63 -7.95 18.45
N ALA A 205 -1.34 -7.02 19.35
CA ALA A 205 -1.45 -5.59 19.05
C ALA A 205 -0.31 -5.11 18.12
N VAL A 206 -0.55 -4.02 17.40
CA VAL A 206 0.50 -3.31 16.67
C VAL A 206 1.61 -2.88 17.64
N ASP A 207 2.86 -2.93 17.17
CA ASP A 207 4.11 -2.69 17.91
C ASP A 207 4.42 -3.72 19.01
N ALA A 208 3.66 -4.80 19.14
CA ALA A 208 3.92 -5.87 20.10
C ALA A 208 4.73 -7.04 19.48
N TRP A 209 5.44 -7.77 20.34
CA TRP A 209 6.13 -9.02 20.01
C TRP A 209 5.31 -10.23 20.46
N ALA A 210 5.23 -11.26 19.62
CA ALA A 210 4.69 -12.56 19.96
C ALA A 210 5.78 -13.61 20.07
N CYS A 211 5.69 -14.40 21.14
CA CYS A 211 6.62 -15.49 21.45
C CYS A 211 6.18 -16.85 20.89
N GLU A 212 4.90 -16.93 20.57
CA GLU A 212 4.28 -18.10 19.96
C GLU A 212 3.60 -17.65 18.68
N ASN A 213 3.47 -18.57 17.73
CA ASN A 213 2.82 -18.27 16.47
C ASN A 213 1.41 -17.70 16.69
N GLN A 214 1.14 -16.53 16.13
CA GLN A 214 -0.18 -15.89 16.17
C GLN A 214 -0.76 -15.79 14.78
N ARG A 215 -2.10 -15.89 14.73
CA ARG A 215 -2.86 -15.68 13.51
C ARG A 215 -3.35 -14.24 13.42
N ILE A 216 -3.12 -13.61 12.27
CA ILE A 216 -3.77 -12.35 11.89
C ILE A 216 -4.80 -12.67 10.82
N GLU A 217 -6.07 -12.35 11.09
CA GLU A 217 -7.19 -12.55 10.17
C GLU A 217 -7.62 -11.22 9.57
N PHE A 218 -8.28 -11.27 8.41
CA PHE A 218 -8.93 -10.11 7.83
C PHE A 218 -10.18 -10.48 7.04
N THR A 219 -11.10 -9.53 6.97
CA THR A 219 -12.33 -9.60 6.19
C THR A 219 -12.39 -8.45 5.19
N ILE A 220 -13.05 -8.69 4.08
CA ILE A 220 -13.24 -7.74 2.99
C ILE A 220 -14.75 -7.56 2.79
N GLU A 221 -15.19 -6.31 2.87
CA GLU A 221 -16.57 -5.91 2.65
C GLU A 221 -16.64 -4.89 1.52
N ASP A 222 -17.69 -4.98 0.71
CA ASP A 222 -17.91 -4.09 -0.43
C ASP A 222 -19.42 -3.97 -0.69
N THR A 223 -19.83 -2.89 -1.34
CA THR A 223 -21.19 -2.69 -1.86
C THR A 223 -21.44 -3.54 -3.11
N HIS A 224 -20.39 -3.91 -3.83
CA HIS A 224 -20.33 -4.93 -4.88
C HIS A 224 -19.91 -6.31 -4.38
N LEU A 225 -19.75 -7.24 -5.32
CA LEU A 225 -19.13 -8.53 -5.06
C LEU A 225 -17.61 -8.36 -4.96
N VAL A 226 -17.03 -8.86 -3.87
CA VAL A 226 -15.58 -9.00 -3.74
C VAL A 226 -15.09 -10.06 -4.73
N HIS A 227 -14.16 -9.68 -5.60
CA HIS A 227 -13.51 -10.59 -6.54
C HIS A 227 -12.43 -11.42 -5.83
N GLY A 228 -11.61 -10.78 -5.00
CA GLY A 228 -10.57 -11.48 -4.26
C GLY A 228 -9.53 -10.58 -3.60
N PHE A 229 -8.44 -11.18 -3.14
CA PHE A 229 -7.31 -10.47 -2.54
C PHE A 229 -5.96 -11.09 -2.87
N SER A 230 -4.91 -10.35 -2.54
CA SER A 230 -3.52 -10.78 -2.47
C SER A 230 -2.94 -10.30 -1.14
N GLN A 231 -2.02 -11.09 -0.57
CA GLN A 231 -1.42 -10.81 0.74
C GLN A 231 0.08 -11.10 0.72
N ALA A 232 0.88 -10.31 1.43
CA ALA A 232 2.30 -10.55 1.63
C ALA A 232 2.80 -9.86 2.91
N PHE A 233 3.91 -10.36 3.46
CA PHE A 233 4.63 -9.65 4.52
C PHE A 233 5.68 -8.74 3.91
N ASN A 234 5.80 -7.52 4.44
CA ASN A 234 6.83 -6.53 4.16
C ASN A 234 6.88 -5.97 2.73
N GLU A 235 5.93 -6.33 1.87
CA GLU A 235 5.81 -5.81 0.51
C GLU A 235 4.35 -5.70 0.05
N ASP A 236 4.06 -4.75 -0.84
CA ASP A 236 2.75 -4.62 -1.48
C ASP A 236 2.52 -5.76 -2.48
N PRO A 237 1.49 -6.61 -2.30
CA PRO A 237 1.20 -7.72 -3.20
C PRO A 237 0.41 -7.22 -4.43
N ALA A 238 0.98 -6.25 -5.15
CA ALA A 238 0.38 -5.66 -6.33
C ALA A 238 0.29 -6.65 -7.49
N GLY A 239 -0.76 -6.54 -8.28
CA GLY A 239 -0.98 -7.37 -9.47
C GLY A 239 -2.19 -6.90 -10.27
N ASP A 240 -2.35 -7.46 -11.46
CA ASP A 240 -3.50 -7.16 -12.33
C ASP A 240 -4.78 -7.92 -11.89
N ALA A 241 -4.64 -8.93 -11.03
CA ALA A 241 -5.72 -9.79 -10.54
C ALA A 241 -5.40 -10.33 -9.12
N PRO A 242 -6.42 -10.71 -8.32
CA PRO A 242 -6.21 -11.28 -7.00
C PRO A 242 -5.54 -12.65 -7.07
N ALA A 243 -4.68 -12.95 -6.10
CA ALA A 243 -4.09 -14.28 -5.93
C ALA A 243 -5.10 -15.30 -5.34
N PHE A 244 -6.10 -14.80 -4.59
CA PHE A 244 -7.12 -15.61 -3.94
C PHE A 244 -8.52 -15.06 -4.25
N GLU A 245 -9.39 -15.89 -4.82
CA GLU A 245 -10.81 -15.56 -5.04
C GLU A 245 -11.64 -15.82 -3.76
N ALA A 246 -11.44 -14.98 -2.74
CA ALA A 246 -12.12 -15.07 -1.46
C ALA A 246 -12.34 -13.67 -0.83
N ARG A 247 -13.25 -13.59 0.15
CA ARG A 247 -13.60 -12.34 0.85
C ARG A 247 -12.97 -12.18 2.24
N SER A 248 -12.13 -13.12 2.63
CA SER A 248 -11.45 -13.13 3.93
C SER A 248 -10.24 -14.03 3.84
N GLY A 249 -9.21 -13.71 4.61
CA GLY A 249 -7.97 -14.46 4.65
C GLY A 249 -7.34 -14.41 6.04
N TYR A 250 -6.22 -15.10 6.15
CA TYR A 250 -5.40 -15.07 7.35
C TYR A 250 -3.93 -15.29 6.97
N VAL A 251 -3.05 -14.88 7.87
CA VAL A 251 -1.64 -15.26 7.91
C VAL A 251 -1.30 -15.79 9.29
N GLU A 252 -0.32 -16.67 9.35
CA GLU A 252 0.38 -17.01 10.58
C GLU A 252 1.69 -16.21 10.62
N LEU A 253 2.07 -15.71 11.79
CA LEU A 253 3.28 -14.90 11.93
C LEU A 253 4.56 -15.67 11.62
N ASP A 254 4.61 -16.96 11.95
CA ASP A 254 5.77 -17.80 11.68
C ASP A 254 6.09 -17.95 10.18
N TRP A 255 5.14 -17.66 9.29
CA TRP A 255 5.38 -17.63 7.84
C TRP A 255 6.33 -16.51 7.43
N ALA A 256 6.46 -15.46 8.23
CA ALA A 256 7.33 -14.32 7.96
C ALA A 256 8.79 -14.53 8.41
N GLY A 257 9.02 -15.51 9.30
CA GLY A 257 10.28 -15.66 10.03
C GLY A 257 10.35 -14.79 11.28
N GLU A 258 11.49 -14.81 11.96
CA GLU A 258 11.73 -13.95 13.12
C GLU A 258 11.95 -12.50 12.71
N GLY A 259 11.46 -11.60 13.56
CA GLY A 259 11.66 -10.17 13.47
C GLY A 259 10.39 -9.36 13.30
N GLN A 260 10.57 -8.12 12.84
CA GLN A 260 9.49 -7.16 12.68
C GLN A 260 8.88 -7.26 11.29
N HIS A 261 7.55 -7.41 11.25
CA HIS A 261 6.81 -7.63 10.02
C HIS A 261 5.58 -6.72 9.93
N THR A 262 5.25 -6.31 8.71
CA THR A 262 3.97 -5.68 8.39
C THR A 262 3.24 -6.54 7.38
N LEU A 263 2.00 -6.91 7.67
CA LEU A 263 1.12 -7.58 6.71
C LEU A 263 0.55 -6.54 5.75
N HIS A 264 0.62 -6.82 4.46
CA HIS A 264 0.03 -6.03 3.39
C HIS A 264 -1.07 -6.85 2.71
N VAL A 265 -2.26 -6.27 2.57
CA VAL A 265 -3.39 -6.88 1.88
C VAL A 265 -3.92 -5.92 0.83
N ARG A 266 -4.09 -6.43 -0.39
CA ARG A 266 -4.73 -5.74 -1.50
C ARG A 266 -5.98 -6.52 -1.90
N ALA A 267 -7.11 -5.83 -2.09
CA ALA A 267 -8.39 -6.43 -2.44
C ALA A 267 -8.96 -5.82 -3.71
N TRP A 268 -9.72 -6.61 -4.45
CA TRP A 268 -10.43 -6.23 -5.67
C TRP A 268 -11.91 -6.57 -5.56
N ASP A 269 -12.77 -5.69 -6.06
CA ASP A 269 -14.15 -6.03 -6.37
C ASP A 269 -14.28 -6.58 -7.81
N THR A 270 -15.49 -6.99 -8.20
CA THR A 270 -15.78 -7.47 -9.55
C THR A 270 -15.79 -6.38 -10.62
N GLU A 271 -15.79 -5.11 -10.24
CA GLU A 271 -15.74 -3.97 -11.14
C GLU A 271 -14.30 -3.47 -11.41
N GLY A 272 -13.33 -3.97 -10.63
CA GLY A 272 -11.91 -3.69 -10.75
C GLY A 272 -11.41 -2.59 -9.80
N HIS A 273 -12.25 -2.08 -8.89
CA HIS A 273 -11.80 -1.17 -7.84
C HIS A 273 -10.90 -1.91 -6.85
N GLN A 274 -9.92 -1.17 -6.31
CA GLN A 274 -8.90 -1.74 -5.45
C GLN A 274 -8.85 -1.05 -4.10
N ALA A 275 -8.65 -1.87 -3.07
CA ALA A 275 -8.31 -1.41 -1.73
C ALA A 275 -6.96 -1.96 -1.31
N TYR A 276 -6.28 -1.21 -0.46
CA TYR A 276 -5.00 -1.60 0.10
C TYR A 276 -4.95 -1.20 1.56
N ALA A 277 -4.59 -2.14 2.42
CA ALA A 277 -4.50 -1.93 3.85
C ALA A 277 -3.36 -2.75 4.44
N THR A 278 -2.86 -2.29 5.59
CA THR A 278 -1.74 -2.93 6.28
C THR A 278 -2.08 -3.20 7.74
N TYR A 279 -1.47 -4.25 8.30
CA TYR A 279 -1.50 -4.55 9.72
C TYR A 279 -0.08 -4.72 10.25
N GLY A 280 0.33 -3.86 11.18
CA GLY A 280 1.67 -3.87 11.75
C GLY A 280 2.26 -2.46 11.91
N PRO A 281 3.53 -2.38 12.32
CA PRO A 281 4.45 -3.50 12.48
C PRO A 281 4.10 -4.39 13.69
N VAL A 282 4.46 -5.67 13.62
CA VAL A 282 4.35 -6.67 14.69
C VAL A 282 5.59 -7.55 14.70
N GLY A 283 6.05 -7.92 15.88
CA GLY A 283 7.23 -8.76 16.06
C GLY A 283 6.89 -10.24 16.25
N TYR A 284 7.69 -11.14 15.69
CA TYR A 284 7.69 -12.55 16.03
C TYR A 284 9.09 -12.98 16.46
N ASP A 285 9.19 -13.59 17.63
CA ASP A 285 10.47 -14.00 18.21
C ASP A 285 10.29 -15.27 19.04
N SER A 286 10.84 -16.38 18.55
CA SER A 286 10.66 -17.70 19.17
C SER A 286 11.96 -18.31 19.70
N ALA A 287 13.10 -17.76 19.29
CA ALA A 287 14.41 -18.23 19.68
C ALA A 287 14.93 -17.41 20.87
N ALA A 288 15.54 -18.09 21.82
CA ALA A 288 16.27 -17.38 22.87
C ALA A 288 17.61 -16.84 22.33
N PRO A 289 18.10 -15.71 22.85
CA PRO A 289 19.41 -15.18 22.47
C PRO A 289 20.53 -16.18 22.70
N THR A 290 21.60 -16.11 21.90
CA THR A 290 22.73 -17.02 21.99
C THR A 290 24.06 -16.29 22.14
N PHE A 291 25.00 -16.93 22.85
CA PHE A 291 26.38 -16.44 22.93
C PHE A 291 27.26 -17.21 21.95
N ASP A 292 28.03 -16.48 21.14
CA ASP A 292 29.08 -17.06 20.31
C ASP A 292 30.37 -17.23 21.13
N LEU A 293 30.54 -18.40 21.74
CA LEU A 293 31.67 -18.73 22.60
C LEU A 293 32.59 -19.77 21.94
N PRO A 294 33.91 -19.70 22.16
CA PRO A 294 34.83 -20.72 21.66
C PRO A 294 34.60 -22.05 22.38
N ALA A 295 34.89 -23.17 21.69
CA ALA A 295 34.73 -24.52 22.23
C ALA A 295 35.52 -24.78 23.53
N THR A 296 36.61 -24.03 23.74
CA THR A 296 37.39 -24.02 24.98
C THR A 296 37.63 -22.58 25.41
N LEU A 297 37.19 -22.23 26.62
CA LEU A 297 37.41 -20.91 27.19
C LEU A 297 38.81 -20.84 27.81
N PRO A 298 39.67 -19.87 27.43
CA PRO A 298 40.95 -19.69 28.08
C PRO A 298 40.75 -19.13 29.49
N SER A 299 41.38 -19.70 30.52
CA SER A 299 41.32 -19.12 31.86
C SER A 299 42.13 -17.82 31.94
N ILE A 300 41.58 -16.77 32.56
CA ILE A 300 42.26 -15.49 32.78
C ILE A 300 42.75 -15.41 34.22
N THR A 301 44.02 -15.04 34.41
CA THR A 301 44.63 -14.90 35.73
C THR A 301 44.48 -13.48 36.28
N TYR A 302 44.02 -13.35 37.52
CA TYR A 302 43.88 -12.09 38.24
C TYR A 302 44.61 -12.13 39.59
N THR A 303 44.99 -10.96 40.10
CA THR A 303 45.58 -10.83 41.43
C THR A 303 44.48 -10.75 42.49
N ALA A 304 44.59 -11.56 43.55
CA ALA A 304 43.66 -11.57 44.67
C ALA A 304 43.51 -10.17 45.30
N TYR A 305 42.32 -9.93 45.89
CA TYR A 305 41.98 -8.71 46.63
C TYR A 305 42.00 -7.38 45.84
N SER A 306 42.23 -7.42 44.52
CA SER A 306 42.16 -6.25 43.64
C SER A 306 40.81 -6.16 42.95
N ASN A 307 40.32 -4.95 42.62
CA ASN A 307 39.09 -4.81 41.84
C ASN A 307 39.28 -5.43 40.45
N LEU A 308 38.38 -6.33 40.06
CA LEU A 308 38.43 -7.00 38.77
C LEU A 308 37.42 -6.35 37.83
N ARG A 309 37.84 -6.05 36.62
CA ARG A 309 36.93 -5.69 35.52
C ARG A 309 36.77 -6.89 34.62
N LEU A 310 35.57 -7.46 34.61
CA LEU A 310 35.22 -8.62 33.82
C LEU A 310 34.47 -8.16 32.56
N ARG A 311 34.74 -8.81 31.43
CA ARG A 311 34.12 -8.52 30.14
C ARG A 311 33.81 -9.82 29.43
N TRP A 312 32.70 -9.87 28.70
CA TRP A 312 32.28 -11.00 27.88
C TRP A 312 31.77 -10.54 26.51
N PRO A 313 31.65 -11.44 25.52
CA PRO A 313 30.99 -11.15 24.25
C PRO A 313 29.50 -10.86 24.45
N ALA A 314 28.94 -9.96 23.63
CA ALA A 314 27.49 -9.75 23.62
C ALA A 314 26.77 -11.00 23.10
N ALA A 315 25.61 -11.32 23.68
CA ALA A 315 24.71 -12.28 23.06
C ALA A 315 24.08 -11.66 21.80
N SER A 316 23.72 -12.51 20.84
CA SER A 316 23.01 -12.14 19.62
C SER A 316 21.65 -12.81 19.61
N ASP A 317 20.66 -12.03 19.16
CA ASP A 317 19.27 -12.47 19.01
C ASP A 317 18.82 -12.42 17.53
N GLY A 318 19.77 -12.37 16.60
CA GLY A 318 19.47 -12.24 15.17
C GLY A 318 18.56 -11.06 14.86
N ASP A 319 17.44 -11.36 14.20
CA ASP A 319 16.38 -10.41 13.85
C ASP A 319 15.26 -10.34 14.92
N GLY A 320 15.38 -11.08 16.03
CA GLY A 320 14.43 -11.15 17.15
C GLY A 320 14.28 -9.86 17.95
N ALA A 321 13.66 -9.94 19.13
CA ALA A 321 13.31 -8.77 19.92
C ALA A 321 14.52 -8.02 20.48
N GLY A 322 15.65 -8.70 20.59
CA GLY A 322 16.92 -8.16 21.07
C GLY A 322 17.23 -8.60 22.50
N VAL A 323 18.39 -8.14 23.00
CA VAL A 323 18.90 -8.50 24.33
C VAL A 323 18.85 -7.29 25.25
N ARG A 324 18.06 -7.38 26.31
CA ARG A 324 17.91 -6.35 27.34
C ARG A 324 19.12 -6.23 28.26
N GLY A 325 19.83 -7.33 28.46
CA GLY A 325 21.02 -7.39 29.30
C GLY A 325 21.36 -8.81 29.73
N TYR A 326 22.05 -8.93 30.86
CA TYR A 326 22.65 -10.18 31.31
C TYR A 326 22.45 -10.38 32.80
N ARG A 327 21.93 -11.55 33.21
CA ARG A 327 22.09 -12.05 34.58
C ARG A 327 23.45 -12.70 34.69
N LEU A 328 24.15 -12.46 35.80
CA LEU A 328 25.53 -12.88 35.99
C LEU A 328 25.70 -13.63 37.30
N TYR A 329 26.47 -14.71 37.28
CA TYR A 329 26.92 -15.42 38.47
C TYR A 329 28.44 -15.46 38.47
N LEU A 330 29.05 -15.15 39.61
CA LEU A 330 30.49 -15.27 39.81
C LEU A 330 30.77 -16.11 41.05
N GLY A 331 31.27 -17.32 40.87
CA GLY A 331 31.51 -18.25 41.96
C GLY A 331 32.21 -19.52 41.51
N THR A 332 32.28 -20.52 42.39
CA THR A 332 32.98 -21.78 42.11
C THR A 332 32.07 -22.89 41.58
N ASP A 333 30.74 -22.69 41.62
CA ASP A 333 29.75 -23.66 41.19
C ASP A 333 29.54 -23.59 39.66
N SER A 334 29.65 -24.74 38.99
CA SER A 334 29.39 -24.85 37.55
C SER A 334 27.92 -24.67 37.18
N ASP A 335 27.01 -24.86 38.13
CA ASP A 335 25.57 -24.69 37.94
C ASP A 335 25.02 -23.45 38.66
N GLY A 336 25.90 -22.62 39.24
CA GLY A 336 25.51 -21.44 39.99
C GLY A 336 24.78 -20.37 39.15
N THR A 337 23.69 -19.85 39.68
CA THR A 337 22.87 -18.79 39.08
C THR A 337 22.72 -17.64 40.06
N ASP A 338 22.45 -16.44 39.58
CA ASP A 338 22.17 -15.27 40.42
C ASP A 338 21.29 -14.26 39.67
N ASP A 339 20.65 -13.36 40.40
CA ASP A 339 19.82 -12.26 39.87
C ASP A 339 20.62 -10.97 39.65
N TRP A 340 21.95 -11.04 39.74
CA TRP A 340 22.80 -9.88 39.49
C TRP A 340 22.76 -9.48 38.01
N PHE A 341 22.08 -8.37 37.74
CA PHE A 341 21.83 -7.88 36.39
C PHE A 341 22.81 -6.80 35.94
N SER A 342 23.23 -6.88 34.67
CA SER A 342 23.99 -5.85 33.96
C SER A 342 23.40 -5.64 32.56
N ALA A 343 23.11 -4.39 32.19
CA ALA A 343 22.76 -4.05 30.81
C ALA A 343 23.99 -4.05 29.88
N ASP A 344 25.18 -3.85 30.45
CA ASP A 344 26.44 -3.82 29.72
C ASP A 344 27.13 -5.18 29.72
N THR A 345 28.03 -5.39 28.75
CA THR A 345 28.90 -6.58 28.65
C THR A 345 30.19 -6.45 29.47
N THR A 346 30.17 -5.59 30.49
CA THR A 346 31.31 -5.36 31.37
C THR A 346 30.83 -5.07 32.76
N VAL A 347 31.50 -5.65 33.75
CA VAL A 347 31.17 -5.41 35.15
C VAL A 347 32.43 -5.30 36.01
N SER A 348 32.34 -4.55 37.10
CA SER A 348 33.43 -4.43 38.08
C SER A 348 33.03 -5.16 39.36
N VAL A 349 33.88 -6.07 39.82
CA VAL A 349 33.70 -6.80 41.07
C VAL A 349 34.79 -6.43 42.06
N GLY A 350 34.46 -6.56 43.35
CA GLY A 350 35.44 -6.45 44.42
C GLY A 350 36.49 -7.56 44.36
N GLY A 351 37.54 -7.41 45.16
CA GLY A 351 38.61 -8.39 45.26
C GLY A 351 38.10 -9.76 45.69
N LEU A 352 38.60 -10.80 45.00
CA LEU A 352 38.32 -12.19 45.28
C LEU A 352 39.48 -12.83 46.05
N ASP A 353 39.16 -13.83 46.86
CA ASP A 353 40.16 -14.72 47.47
C ASP A 353 40.84 -15.58 46.37
N PRO A 354 42.09 -16.05 46.58
CA PRO A 354 42.75 -16.96 45.67
C PRO A 354 41.91 -18.22 45.40
N GLY A 355 41.76 -18.59 44.12
CA GLY A 355 40.90 -19.70 43.73
C GLY A 355 40.54 -19.73 42.25
N ARG A 356 39.74 -20.72 41.85
CA ARG A 356 39.18 -20.83 40.51
C ARG A 356 37.70 -20.46 40.54
N TYR A 357 37.30 -19.53 39.68
CA TYR A 357 35.93 -19.04 39.60
C TYR A 357 35.42 -19.15 38.17
N LEU A 358 34.11 -19.23 38.04
CA LEU A 358 33.36 -19.20 36.80
C LEU A 358 32.55 -17.92 36.80
N LEU A 359 32.72 -17.10 35.76
CA LEU A 359 31.72 -16.11 35.38
C LEU A 359 30.72 -16.82 34.48
N ARG A 360 29.50 -17.02 34.96
CA ARG A 360 28.38 -17.52 34.15
C ARG A 360 27.45 -16.37 33.81
N GLY A 361 26.75 -16.49 32.69
CA GLY A 361 25.74 -15.52 32.30
C GLY A 361 24.57 -16.15 31.56
N GLN A 362 23.44 -15.47 31.69
CA GLN A 362 22.21 -15.71 30.95
C GLN A 362 21.84 -14.39 30.27
N ALA A 363 21.72 -14.40 28.95
CA ALA A 363 21.20 -13.27 28.21
C ALA A 363 19.70 -13.17 28.46
N VAL A 364 19.27 -11.96 28.81
CA VAL A 364 17.88 -11.64 29.11
C VAL A 364 17.31 -11.00 27.85
N ALA A 365 16.32 -11.64 27.25
CA ALA A 365 15.71 -11.15 26.02
C ALA A 365 14.85 -9.90 26.30
N GLU A 366 14.66 -9.05 25.29
CA GLU A 366 13.73 -7.91 25.35
C GLU A 366 12.28 -8.37 25.38
N ALA A 367 11.97 -9.43 24.65
CA ALA A 367 10.71 -10.16 24.71
C ALA A 367 10.99 -11.67 24.78
N CYS A 368 10.00 -12.44 25.20
CA CYS A 368 10.03 -13.90 25.09
C CYS A 368 11.05 -14.61 26.00
N GLU A 369 11.84 -15.55 25.48
CA GLU A 369 12.61 -16.50 26.29
C GLU A 369 14.06 -16.03 26.52
N ASP A 370 14.48 -16.02 27.79
CA ASP A 370 15.89 -15.79 28.16
C ASP A 370 16.78 -16.96 27.70
N SER A 371 18.05 -16.70 27.41
CA SER A 371 18.98 -17.78 27.04
C SER A 371 19.16 -18.82 28.15
N ALA A 372 19.69 -19.99 27.81
CA ALA A 372 20.26 -20.87 28.83
C ALA A 372 21.45 -20.18 29.53
N TRP A 373 21.73 -20.58 30.79
CA TRP A 373 22.95 -20.17 31.49
C TRP A 373 24.17 -20.85 30.85
N VAL A 374 25.18 -20.05 30.52
CA VAL A 374 26.46 -20.52 29.97
C VAL A 374 27.63 -19.99 30.78
N THR A 375 28.74 -20.72 30.79
CA THR A 375 30.01 -20.20 31.31
C THR A 375 30.57 -19.22 30.29
N LEU A 376 30.77 -17.97 30.69
CA LEU A 376 31.30 -16.89 29.84
C LEU A 376 32.83 -16.79 29.95
N GLN A 377 33.38 -17.05 31.14
CA GLN A 377 34.81 -16.92 31.40
C GLN A 377 35.22 -17.78 32.61
N GLU A 378 36.37 -18.42 32.52
CA GLU A 378 37.05 -19.03 33.68
C GLU A 378 38.10 -18.06 34.24
N LEU A 379 38.13 -17.93 35.57
CA LEU A 379 39.05 -17.03 36.28
C LEU A 379 39.94 -17.84 37.20
N VAL A 380 41.23 -17.52 37.22
CA VAL A 380 42.19 -18.02 38.20
C VAL A 380 42.69 -16.82 39.00
N VAL A 381 42.31 -16.74 40.26
CA VAL A 381 42.75 -15.68 41.16
C VAL A 381 43.96 -16.21 41.95
N VAL A 382 45.10 -15.54 41.83
CA VAL A 382 46.35 -15.94 42.48
C VAL A 382 46.75 -14.96 43.58
N ASP A 383 47.40 -15.48 44.62
CA ASP A 383 47.96 -14.65 45.68
C ASP A 383 49.17 -13.85 45.14
N PRO A 384 49.25 -12.53 45.39
CA PRO A 384 50.37 -11.72 44.95
C PRO A 384 51.75 -12.23 45.41
N SER A 385 51.83 -12.92 46.55
CA SER A 385 53.07 -13.52 47.06
C SER A 385 53.59 -14.67 46.18
N GLU A 386 52.73 -15.34 45.42
CA GLU A 386 53.10 -16.41 44.49
C GLU A 386 53.70 -15.89 43.19
N LEU A 387 53.49 -14.61 42.86
CA LEU A 387 54.06 -13.96 41.68
C LEU A 387 55.54 -13.56 41.85
N THR A 388 56.11 -13.67 43.06
CA THR A 388 57.43 -13.11 43.40
C THR A 388 58.59 -14.12 43.35
N THR A 389 58.35 -15.40 43.02
CA THR A 389 59.39 -16.46 43.09
C THR A 389 60.29 -16.57 41.85
N ALA A 390 60.18 -15.68 40.86
CA ALA A 390 60.97 -15.72 39.62
C ALA A 390 61.92 -14.52 39.46
N ILE A 391 62.95 -14.41 40.31
CA ILE A 391 64.17 -13.65 39.98
C ILE A 391 65.38 -14.56 40.23
N PRO A 392 66.14 -15.00 39.22
CA PRO A 392 67.40 -15.69 39.46
C PRO A 392 68.43 -14.71 40.02
N GLN A 393 69.07 -15.06 41.14
CA GLN A 393 70.19 -14.31 41.69
C GLN A 393 71.35 -14.29 40.68
N ALA A 394 71.67 -13.11 40.14
CA ALA A 394 72.88 -12.89 39.36
C ALA A 394 74.07 -12.66 40.30
N THR A 395 75.00 -13.62 40.30
CA THR A 395 76.30 -13.53 40.98
C THR A 395 77.14 -12.42 40.34
N ALA A 396 77.53 -11.43 41.13
CA ALA A 396 78.38 -10.33 40.71
C ALA A 396 79.85 -10.75 40.65
N THR A 397 80.54 -10.43 39.55
CA THR A 397 82.00 -10.37 39.47
C THR A 397 82.40 -8.94 39.09
N ARG A 398 83.07 -8.27 40.04
CA ARG A 398 83.85 -7.01 39.90
C ARG A 398 85.01 -7.25 38.91
N GLU A 399 85.51 -6.31 38.10
CA GLU A 399 86.12 -4.98 38.34
C GLU A 399 86.75 -4.49 36.98
N PRO A 400 87.42 -3.31 36.83
CA PRO A 400 87.11 -1.94 37.24
C PRO A 400 87.19 -0.88 36.09
N THR A 401 86.47 0.23 36.30
CA THR A 401 86.85 1.66 36.18
C THR A 401 87.72 2.17 35.01
N ALA A 402 87.16 3.13 34.24
CA ALA A 402 87.90 4.33 33.82
C ALA A 402 86.98 5.56 33.71
N THR A 403 87.42 6.59 34.41
CA THR A 403 86.86 7.93 34.69
C THR A 403 86.85 8.88 33.48
N ALA A 404 85.85 9.76 33.40
CA ALA A 404 85.97 11.24 33.31
C ALA A 404 85.03 11.93 32.29
N THR A 405 84.11 12.74 32.85
CA THR A 405 83.46 13.96 32.28
C THR A 405 84.53 15.12 32.31
N PRO A 406 84.38 16.32 31.69
CA PRO A 406 83.13 16.99 31.31
C PRO A 406 83.10 17.90 30.05
N GLU A 407 81.89 18.42 29.80
CA GLU A 407 81.52 19.69 29.14
C GLU A 407 81.97 20.01 27.70
N ALA A 408 80.96 20.24 26.83
CA ALA A 408 81.05 21.27 25.79
C ALA A 408 79.66 21.82 25.43
N THR A 409 79.63 23.13 25.30
CA THR A 409 78.50 24.04 25.09
C THR A 409 78.16 24.24 23.61
N ALA A 410 76.88 24.57 23.35
CA ALA A 410 76.37 25.50 22.34
C ALA A 410 76.11 25.07 20.86
N THR A 411 74.86 25.39 20.43
CA THR A 411 74.39 25.86 19.09
C THR A 411 74.49 24.90 17.88
N SER A 412 73.59 24.84 16.89
CA SER A 412 72.59 25.76 16.34
C SER A 412 71.55 25.02 15.45
N GLU A 413 70.47 25.73 15.10
CA GLU A 413 69.61 25.62 13.90
C GLU A 413 68.73 24.36 13.71
N ALA A 414 67.41 24.46 13.92
CA ALA A 414 66.37 24.95 12.99
C ALA A 414 66.03 23.94 11.88
N THR A 415 64.77 23.48 11.84
CA THR A 415 63.88 23.52 10.66
C THR A 415 62.46 23.00 11.03
N ALA A 416 61.51 23.94 10.94
CA ALA A 416 60.11 23.86 10.49
C ALA A 416 59.19 22.65 10.80
N THR A 417 58.11 22.96 11.53
CA THR A 417 56.73 22.44 11.37
C THR A 417 56.10 22.99 10.06
N PRO A 418 55.08 22.35 9.47
CA PRO A 418 53.66 22.66 9.81
C PRO A 418 52.78 21.39 9.76
N GLU A 419 51.50 21.30 10.10
CA GLU A 419 50.46 22.09 10.78
C GLU A 419 49.38 21.03 11.11
N ALA A 420 48.79 21.07 12.30
CA ALA A 420 47.63 20.26 12.64
C ALA A 420 46.36 21.11 12.53
N THR A 421 45.44 20.71 11.65
CA THR A 421 44.11 21.32 11.50
C THR A 421 43.22 20.86 12.64
N ALA A 422 42.84 21.77 13.53
CA ALA A 422 41.81 21.57 14.54
C ALA A 422 40.45 22.03 13.99
N THR A 423 39.47 21.12 13.94
CA THR A 423 38.09 21.43 13.54
C THR A 423 37.30 21.83 14.80
N LEU A 424 36.93 23.11 14.89
CA LEU A 424 35.94 23.64 15.83
C LEU A 424 34.55 23.52 15.20
N THR A 425 33.65 22.76 15.80
CA THR A 425 32.23 22.74 15.43
C THR A 425 31.50 23.76 16.29
N ALA A 426 30.99 24.83 15.65
CA ALA A 426 30.16 25.84 16.27
C ALA A 426 28.68 25.43 16.19
N THR A 427 28.02 25.38 17.33
CA THR A 427 26.57 25.17 17.45
C THR A 427 25.83 26.47 17.14
N ALA A 428 25.12 26.51 16.01
CA ALA A 428 24.19 27.60 15.68
C ALA A 428 22.76 27.16 16.04
N ALA A 429 22.19 27.77 17.09
CA ALA A 429 20.76 27.68 17.38
C ALA A 429 20.02 28.78 16.59
N ILE A 430 19.25 28.39 15.58
CA ILE A 430 18.32 29.28 14.88
C ILE A 430 16.94 29.09 15.50
N THR A 431 16.46 30.12 16.20
CA THR A 431 15.07 30.22 16.66
C THR A 431 14.25 30.84 15.54
N VAL A 432 13.32 30.07 14.94
CA VAL A 432 12.32 30.60 14.01
C VAL A 432 11.05 30.91 14.79
N THR A 433 10.80 32.18 15.05
CA THR A 433 9.55 32.67 15.63
C THR A 433 8.52 32.86 14.51
N ALA A 434 7.58 31.93 14.38
CA ALA A 434 6.42 32.10 13.51
C ALA A 434 5.25 32.70 14.31
N THR A 435 5.07 34.02 14.24
CA THR A 435 3.82 34.68 14.64
C THR A 435 2.77 34.49 13.55
N ARG A 436 1.74 33.69 13.83
CA ARG A 436 0.52 33.65 13.03
C ARG A 436 -0.68 33.90 13.94
N THR A 437 -1.26 35.08 13.78
CA THR A 437 -2.50 35.53 14.42
C THR A 437 -3.70 34.77 13.83
N PRO A 438 -4.60 34.19 14.64
CA PRO A 438 -5.95 33.86 14.19
C PRO A 438 -6.92 34.97 14.62
N THR A 439 -7.53 35.61 13.62
CA THR A 439 -8.69 36.49 13.78
C THR A 439 -9.87 35.65 14.25
N ALA A 440 -10.33 35.86 15.48
CA ALA A 440 -11.58 35.31 15.98
C ALA A 440 -12.76 36.08 15.35
N VAL A 441 -13.63 35.36 14.65
CA VAL A 441 -14.95 35.85 14.23
C VAL A 441 -15.96 35.42 15.28
N ASP A 442 -16.65 36.43 15.82
CA ASP A 442 -17.75 36.33 16.78
C ASP A 442 -19.02 35.76 16.13
N PRO A 443 -19.68 34.74 16.72
CA PRO A 443 -21.01 34.33 16.29
C PRO A 443 -22.03 34.48 17.43
N ARG A 444 -22.56 35.68 17.68
CA ARG A 444 -23.85 35.85 18.39
C ARG A 444 -24.65 37.06 17.90
N SER A 445 -25.64 36.81 17.05
CA SER A 445 -26.99 37.41 17.18
C SER A 445 -27.98 36.61 16.32
N ALA A 446 -29.11 36.28 16.95
CA ALA A 446 -30.13 35.34 16.48
C ALA A 446 -31.31 36.07 15.77
N PRO A 447 -32.50 35.45 15.64
CA PRO A 447 -33.20 35.15 14.39
C PRO A 447 -34.32 36.13 14.04
N LEU A 448 -34.75 36.21 12.77
CA LEU A 448 -36.11 36.66 12.42
C LEU A 448 -36.59 35.98 11.12
N ALA A 449 -37.53 35.06 11.28
CA ALA A 449 -38.66 34.85 10.36
C ALA A 449 -39.76 35.89 10.73
N PRO A 450 -40.77 36.16 9.89
CA PRO A 450 -41.66 35.17 9.27
C PRO A 450 -41.51 35.02 7.76
#